data_AF-A0A956IIX8-F1
#
_entry.id   AF-A0A956IIX8-F1
#
_cell.length_a   1.000
_cell.length_b   1.000
_cell.length_c   1.000
_cell.angle_alpha   90.00
_cell.angle_beta   90.00
_cell.angle_gamma   90.00
#
_symmetry.space_group_name_H-M   'P 1'
#
loop_
_entity.id
_entity.type
_entity.pdbx_description
1 polymer ?
#
loop_
_entity_poly.entity_id
_entity_poly.type
_entity_poly.pdbx_seq_one_letter_code
_entity_poly.pdbx_strand_id
1 'polypeptide(L)' 'SFGVAALENADDILEDLLSAADKAMYDSKTAGRNRVTVADRRAGEAKGRVQSAEVG' A
#
# COMPACT_ATOMS: atom_id res chain seq x y z
N SER A 1 -13.28 10.82 3.14
CA SER A 1 -12.62 9.85 2.25
C SER A 1 -11.71 9.02 3.08
N PHE A 2 -11.80 7.71 2.94
CA PHE A 2 -10.98 6.74 3.66
C PHE A 2 -10.22 5.87 2.65
N GLY A 3 -8.96 5.59 2.97
CA GLY A 3 -8.13 4.59 2.30
C GLY A 3 -7.85 3.44 3.26
N VAL A 4 -7.94 2.21 2.79
CA VAL A 4 -7.73 1.01 3.59
C VAL A 4 -6.68 0.15 2.90
N ALA A 5 -5.71 -0.35 3.66
CA ALA A 5 -4.78 -1.38 3.22
C ALA A 5 -4.67 -2.45 4.31
N ALA A 6 -4.42 -3.69 3.90
CA ALA A 6 -4.21 -4.81 4.79
C ALA A 6 -2.82 -5.40 4.58
N LEU A 7 -2.25 -5.94 5.65
CA LEU A 7 -1.10 -6.86 5.58
C LEU A 7 -1.67 -8.23 5.22
N GLU A 8 -1.07 -8.88 4.23
CA GLU A 8 -1.43 -10.25 3.86
C GLU A 8 -0.48 -11.25 4.51
N ASN A 9 0.75 -10.84 4.80
CA ASN A 9 1.77 -11.67 5.43
C ASN A 9 2.38 -10.95 6.64
N ALA A 10 2.82 -11.71 7.63
CA ALA A 10 3.51 -11.17 8.81
C ALA A 10 4.83 -10.45 8.46
N ASP A 11 5.45 -10.83 7.33
CA ASP A 11 6.70 -10.25 6.83
C ASP A 11 6.49 -9.01 5.95
N ASP A 12 5.25 -8.55 5.79
CA ASP A 12 4.97 -7.35 5.00
C ASP A 12 5.54 -6.10 5.70
N ILE A 13 6.16 -5.23 4.92
CA ILE A 13 6.84 -4.03 5.42
C ILE A 13 5.80 -2.96 5.80
N LEU A 14 5.91 -2.41 7.01
CA LEU A 14 4.98 -1.41 7.53
C LEU A 14 4.92 -0.15 6.64
N GLU A 15 6.06 0.32 6.15
CA GLU A 15 6.16 1.47 5.25
C GLU A 15 5.38 1.23 3.95
N ASP A 16 5.42 0.02 3.41
CA ASP A 16 4.63 -0.32 2.22
C ASP A 16 3.14 -0.29 2.55
N LEU A 17 2.72 -0.78 3.72
CA LEU A 17 1.31 -0.74 4.14
C LEU A 17 0.81 0.70 4.24
N LEU A 18 1.58 1.57 4.90
CA LEU A 18 1.23 2.98 5.05
C LEU A 18 1.15 3.69 3.69
N SER A 19 2.11 3.42 2.80
CA SER A 19 2.12 3.97 1.45
C SER A 19 0.89 3.54 0.64
N ALA A 20 0.47 2.27 0.75
CA ALA A 20 -0.73 1.78 0.07
C ALA A 20 -2.03 2.38 0.65
N ALA A 21 -2.12 2.53 1.97
CA ALA A 21 -3.29 3.15 2.61
C ALA A 21 -3.43 4.63 2.22
N ASP A 22 -2.31 5.37 2.19
CA ASP A 22 -2.31 6.78 1.76
C ASP A 22 -2.68 6.93 0.29
N LYS A 23 -2.14 6.07 -0.59
CA LYS A 23 -2.53 6.02 -2.00
C LYS A 23 -4.04 5.77 -2.16
N ALA A 24 -4.60 4.79 -1.46
CA ALA A 24 -6.04 4.52 -1.50
C ALA A 24 -6.87 5.71 -0.99
N MET A 25 -6.40 6.42 0.04
CA MET A 25 -7.07 7.63 0.53
C MET A 25 -7.02 8.75 -0.53
N TYR A 26 -5.88 8.91 -1.20
CA TYR A 26 -5.71 9.88 -2.27
C TYR A 26 -6.67 9.59 -3.43
N ASP A 27 -6.73 8.34 -3.89
CA ASP A 27 -7.64 7.90 -4.95
C ASP A 27 -9.11 8.10 -4.54
N SER A 28 -9.45 7.86 -3.27
CA SER A 28 -10.77 8.17 -2.69
C SER A 28 -11.12 9.66 -2.75
N LYS A 29 -10.14 10.55 -2.60
CA LYS A 29 -10.34 12.01 -2.69
C LYS A 29 -10.54 12.46 -4.13
N THR A 30 -9.72 11.98 -5.06
CA THR A 30 -9.74 12.41 -6.46
C THR A 30 -10.95 11.88 -7.22
N ALA A 31 -11.46 10.70 -6.85
CA ALA A 31 -12.60 10.10 -7.52
C ALA A 31 -13.97 10.69 -7.15
N GLY A 32 -14.03 11.74 -6.30
CA GLY A 32 -15.27 12.44 -5.93
C GLY A 32 -15.60 12.47 -4.44
N ARG A 33 -14.63 12.10 -3.57
CA ARG A 33 -14.75 12.12 -2.10
C ARG A 33 -15.86 11.21 -1.55
N ASN A 34 -16.12 11.34 -0.25
CA ASN A 34 -17.12 10.61 0.56
C ASN A 34 -17.23 9.11 0.26
N ARG A 35 -16.08 8.44 0.13
CA ARG A 35 -16.01 7.02 -0.17
C ARG A 35 -14.89 6.32 0.58
N VAL A 36 -14.95 5.01 0.57
CA VAL A 36 -13.90 4.11 1.03
C VAL A 36 -13.25 3.47 -0.19
N THR A 37 -11.93 3.49 -0.26
CA THR A 37 -11.15 2.81 -1.29
C THR A 37 -10.22 1.81 -0.60
N VAL A 38 -10.25 0.56 -1.07
CA VAL A 38 -9.35 -0.51 -0.59
C VAL A 38 -8.18 -0.59 -1.57
N ALA A 39 -6.96 -0.58 -1.05
CA ALA A 39 -5.75 -0.78 -1.84
C ALA A 39 -5.72 -2.21 -2.37
N ASP A 40 -5.58 -2.36 -3.69
CA ASP A 40 -5.30 -3.65 -4.33
C ASP A 40 -3.81 -3.95 -4.13
N ARG A 41 -3.48 -4.61 -3.03
CA ARG A 41 -2.13 -5.13 -2.75
C ARG A 41 -2.15 -6.61 -3.10
N ARG A 42 -1.33 -7.04 -4.06
CA ARG A 42 -1.12 -8.46 -4.29
C ARG A 42 0.04 -8.96 -3.42
N ALA A 43 -0.12 -10.12 -2.79
CA ALA A 43 0.94 -10.85 -2.12
C ALA A 43 2.22 -10.84 -2.96
N GLY A 44 3.29 -10.21 -2.45
CA GLY A 44 4.62 -10.20 -3.06
C GLY A 44 5.05 -8.92 -3.79
N GLU A 45 4.17 -7.94 -4.02
CA GLU A 45 4.56 -6.68 -4.71
C GLU A 45 5.51 -5.81 -3.89
N ALA A 46 5.46 -5.92 -2.55
CA ALA A 46 6.35 -5.23 -1.62
C ALA A 46 7.81 -5.75 -1.67
N LYS A 47 8.01 -7.05 -1.92
CA LYS A 47 9.35 -7.67 -1.92
C LYS A 47 10.24 -7.23 -3.08
N GLY A 48 9.70 -6.58 -4.11
CA GLY A 48 10.44 -6.20 -5.32
C GLY A 48 11.34 -4.97 -5.19
N ARG A 49 11.16 -4.10 -4.18
CA ARG A 49 11.88 -2.80 -4.11
C ARG A 49 13.11 -2.78 -3.19
N VAL A 50 13.29 -3.77 -2.31
CA VAL A 50 14.34 -3.74 -1.26
C VAL A 50 15.43 -4.83 -1.40
N GLN A 51 15.48 -5.62 -2.47
CA GLN A 51 16.57 -6.60 -2.69
C GLN A 51 17.79 -6.07 -3.46
N SER A 52 17.87 -4.78 -3.81
CA SER A 52 19.00 -4.23 -4.58
C SER A 52 19.96 -3.32 -3.80
N ALA A 53 19.88 -3.31 -2.46
CA ALA A 53 20.73 -2.45 -1.63
C ALA A 53 21.66 -3.21 -0.67
N GLU A 54 22.16 -4.39 -1.03
CA GLU A 54 23.33 -5.01 -0.38
C GLU A 54 24.08 -5.93 -1.35
N VAL A 55 24.83 -5.37 -2.31
CA VAL A 55 26.09 -5.96 -2.83
C VAL A 55 26.95 -4.83 -3.40
N GLY A 56 28.11 -4.56 -2.79
CA GLY A 56 29.15 -3.68 -3.34
C GLY A 56 29.84 -2.84 -2.29
#